data_AF-A0A091VAU2-F1
#
_entry.id   AF-A0A091VAU2-F1
#
_cell.length_a   1.000
_cell.length_b   1.000
_cell.length_c   1.000
_cell.angle_alpha   90.00
_cell.angle_beta   90.00
_cell.angle_gamma   90.00
#
_symmetry.space_group_name_H-M   'P 1'
#
loop_
_entity.id
_entity.type
_entity.pdbx_description
1 polymer ?
#
loop_
_entity_poly.entity_id
_entity_poly.type
_entity_poly.pdbx_seq_one_letter_code
_entity_poly.pdbx_strand_id
1 'polypeptide(L)' 'NGSKLCRGRFSLDIRRPFFTERVVKHWNRLPREVVDAPSLSVFKRHLDSALNNVL' A
#
# COMPACT_ATOMS: atom_id res chain seq x y z
N ASN A 1 -16.55 -26.59 19.91
CA ASN A 1 -17.64 -25.68 19.50
C ASN A 1 -17.69 -24.50 20.48
N GLY A 2 -17.30 -23.27 20.17
CA GLY A 2 -16.78 -22.68 18.95
C GLY A 2 -16.31 -21.27 19.31
N SER A 3 -15.08 -20.94 18.92
CA SER A 3 -14.60 -19.56 18.97
C SER A 3 -15.26 -18.81 17.80
N LYS A 4 -16.39 -18.16 18.09
CA LYS A 4 -16.94 -17.12 17.21
C LYS A 4 -15.95 -15.96 17.23
N LEU A 5 -14.93 -16.05 16.37
CA LEU A 5 -14.03 -14.96 16.08
C LEU A 5 -14.90 -13.81 15.57
N CYS A 6 -15.01 -12.73 16.35
CA CYS A 6 -15.46 -11.42 15.90
C CYS A 6 -14.43 -10.88 14.88
N ARG A 7 -14.29 -11.56 13.75
CA ARG A 7 -13.23 -11.44 12.74
C ARG A 7 -13.40 -10.19 11.86
N GLY A 8 -14.56 -9.53 11.94
CA GLY A 8 -14.95 -8.40 11.11
C GLY A 8 -14.34 -7.05 11.52
N ARG A 9 -14.24 -6.75 12.82
CA ARG A 9 -13.72 -5.44 13.31
C ARG A 9 -12.26 -5.50 13.74
N PHE A 10 -11.87 -6.56 14.44
CA PHE A 10 -10.51 -6.69 15.00
C PHE A 10 -9.41 -6.71 13.92
N SER A 11 -9.72 -7.30 12.76
CA SER A 11 -8.74 -7.37 11.68
C SER A 11 -8.57 -6.03 10.96
N LEU A 12 -9.59 -5.18 10.88
CA LEU A 12 -9.48 -3.90 10.17
C LEU A 12 -8.87 -2.81 11.04
N ASP A 13 -9.25 -2.73 12.33
CA ASP A 13 -8.67 -1.74 13.24
C ASP A 13 -7.20 -1.97 13.54
N ILE A 14 -6.75 -3.24 13.59
CA ILE A 14 -5.31 -3.56 13.73
C ILE A 14 -4.59 -3.40 12.39
N ARG A 15 -5.24 -3.73 11.25
CA ARG A 15 -4.62 -3.56 9.92
C ARG A 15 -4.51 -2.10 9.51
N ARG A 16 -5.37 -1.20 9.96
CA ARG A 16 -5.32 0.23 9.60
C ARG A 16 -3.97 0.88 9.91
N PRO A 17 -3.50 0.92 11.18
CA PRO A 17 -2.20 1.51 11.52
C PRO A 17 -1.04 0.74 10.88
N PHE A 18 -1.10 -0.59 10.85
CA PHE A 18 -0.09 -1.42 10.18
C PHE A 18 -0.01 -1.17 8.67
N PHE A 19 -1.15 -0.93 8.01
CA PHE A 19 -1.21 -0.66 6.58
C PHE A 19 -0.61 0.71 6.28
N THR A 20 -0.95 1.74 7.05
CA THR A 20 -0.32 3.06 6.93
C THR A 20 1.18 2.99 7.17
N GLU A 21 1.64 2.32 8.22
CA GLU A 21 3.06 2.19 8.53
C GLU A 21 3.83 1.42 7.45
N ARG A 22 3.24 0.33 6.93
CA ARG A 22 3.80 -0.39 5.77
C ARG A 22 3.85 0.51 4.55
N VAL A 23 2.77 1.19 4.20
CA VAL A 23 2.73 2.06 3.01
C VAL A 23 3.77 3.19 3.14
N VAL A 24 3.87 3.85 4.29
CA VAL A 24 4.87 4.91 4.56
C VAL A 24 6.29 4.37 4.43
N LYS A 25 6.59 3.18 4.97
CA LYS A 25 7.92 2.56 4.84
C LYS A 25 8.30 2.25 3.40
N HIS A 26 7.33 1.89 2.56
CA HIS A 26 7.56 1.62 1.14
C HIS A 26 7.58 2.90 0.30
N TRP A 27 6.96 3.98 0.76
CA TRP A 27 6.96 5.26 0.07
C TRP A 27 8.37 5.81 -0.17
N ASN A 28 9.27 5.67 0.82
CA ASN A 28 10.68 6.07 0.69
C ASN A 28 11.49 5.21 -0.30
N ARG A 29 10.95 4.07 -0.75
CA ARG A 29 11.57 3.16 -1.71
C ARG A 29 11.08 3.41 -3.14
N LEU A 30 10.04 4.22 -3.30
CA LEU A 30 9.52 4.56 -4.63
C LEU A 30 10.41 5.65 -5.26
N PRO A 31 10.67 5.56 -6.58
CA PRO A 31 11.34 6.63 -7.30
C PRO A 31 10.56 7.94 -7.18
N ARG A 32 11.29 9.04 -7.11
CA ARG A 32 10.69 10.39 -6.98
C ARG A 32 9.71 10.72 -8.11
N GLU A 33 9.98 10.23 -9.31
CA GLU A 33 9.10 10.36 -10.48
C GLU A 33 7.73 9.71 -10.28
N VAL A 34 7.67 8.61 -9.51
CA VAL A 34 6.40 7.95 -9.14
C VAL A 34 5.67 8.81 -8.11
N VAL A 35 6.39 9.35 -7.12
CA VAL A 35 5.84 10.14 -6.01
C VAL A 35 5.34 11.52 -6.44
N ASP A 36 6.05 12.19 -7.35
CA ASP A 36 5.77 13.56 -7.80
C ASP A 36 4.73 13.61 -8.95
N ALA A 37 3.92 12.57 -9.13
CA ALA A 37 2.93 12.50 -10.20
C ALA A 37 1.74 13.46 -9.95
N PRO A 38 1.38 14.32 -10.91
CA PRO A 38 0.31 15.32 -10.75
C PRO A 38 -1.11 14.73 -10.76
N SER A 39 -1.26 13.45 -11.15
CA SER A 39 -2.54 12.77 -11.19
C SER A 39 -2.41 11.28 -10.93
N LEU A 40 -3.50 10.65 -10.49
CA LEU A 40 -3.54 9.22 -10.17
C LEU A 40 -3.24 8.33 -11.38
N SER A 41 -3.64 8.75 -12.59
CA SER A 41 -3.38 8.00 -13.82
C SER A 41 -1.89 7.98 -14.17
N VAL A 42 -1.20 9.12 -13.99
CA VAL A 42 0.25 9.23 -14.17
C VAL A 42 0.97 8.44 -13.08
N PHE A 43 0.52 8.52 -11.83
CA PHE A 43 1.05 7.74 -10.71
C PHE A 43 1.01 6.23 -11.00
N LYS A 44 -0.14 5.70 -11.44
CA LYS A 44 -0.28 4.27 -11.79
C LYS A 44 0.68 3.86 -12.90
N ARG A 45 0.77 4.65 -13.98
CA ARG A 45 1.68 4.36 -15.09
C ARG A 45 3.15 4.32 -14.66
N HIS A 46 3.56 5.26 -13.81
CA HIS A 46 4.93 5.31 -13.30
C HIS A 46 5.22 4.15 -12.34
N LEU A 47 4.27 3.81 -11.47
CA LEU A 47 4.37 2.68 -10.56
C LEU A 47 4.47 1.36 -11.35
N ASP A 48 3.61 1.15 -12.33
CA ASP A 48 3.63 -0.05 -13.19
C ASP A 48 4.96 -0.15 -13.94
N SER A 49 5.48 0.95 -14.49
CA SER A 49 6.79 0.95 -15.14
C SER A 49 7.93 0.62 -14.17
N ALA A 50 7.91 1.20 -12.96
CA ALA A 50 8.93 0.97 -11.95
C ALA A 50 8.92 -0.48 -11.44
N LEU A 51 7.74 -1.09 -11.32
CA LEU A 51 7.59 -2.49 -10.88
C LEU A 51 7.90 -3.49 -12.01
N ASN A 52 7.55 -3.19 -13.26
CA ASN A 52 7.88 -4.06 -14.40
C ASN A 52 9.39 -4.09 -14.72
N ASN A 53 10.14 -3.04 -14.37
CA ASN A 53 11.60 -3.01 -14.52
C ASN A 53 12.37 -3.87 -13.50
N VAL A 54 11.68 -4.51 -12.54
CA VAL A 54 12.29 -5.37 -11.50
C VAL A 54 12.21 -6.87 -11.87
N LEU A 55 11.60 -7.22 -13.00
CA LEU A 55 11.53 -8.59 -13.54
C LEU A 55 12.56 -8.83 -14.65
#